data_AF-A0A0F6QS15-F1
#
_entry.id   AF-A0A0F6QS15-F1
#
_cell.length_a   1.000
_cell.length_b   1.000
_cell.length_c   1.000
_cell.angle_alpha   90.00
_cell.angle_beta   90.00
_cell.angle_gamma   90.00
#
_symmetry.space_group_name_H-M   'P 1'
#
loop_
_entity.id
_entity.type
_entity.pdbx_description
1 polymer ?
#
loop_
_entity_poly.entity_id
_entity_poly.type
_entity_poly.pdbx_seq_one_letter_code
_entity_poly.pdbx_strand_id
1 'polypeptide(L)'
;HEDFMAEDFQRDAIRAVKSIVERDRVPIIAGGSNSYIEALVNNCVDFRLRYNCCFLWVDVDKPVLHSFVSERVDKMVEMGLVDEVRRIFDPSSSDYSAGIRRAIGVPELDEFLRAELLNYPAETTEKLLETAIKKIKDSNCLLASRQYQKIQRLYKQWKWNMHRLDATEVFLRRGEEADDAWEDKVARP
;
A
#
# COMPACT_ATOMS: atom_id res chain seq x y z
N HIS A 1 12.62 15.47 -3.77
CA HIS A 1 11.70 14.80 -4.70
C HIS A 1 10.39 15.56 -4.69
N GLU A 2 9.87 15.93 -5.87
CA GLU A 2 8.57 16.58 -5.98
C GLU A 2 7.43 15.61 -5.64
N ASP A 3 6.31 16.16 -5.22
CA ASP A 3 5.10 15.39 -4.92
C ASP A 3 4.42 14.93 -6.21
N PHE A 4 4.10 13.64 -6.28
CA PHE A 4 3.26 13.10 -7.34
C PHE A 4 1.79 13.27 -6.94
N MET A 5 1.04 14.10 -7.65
CA MET A 5 -0.32 14.50 -7.27
C MET A 5 -1.41 13.64 -7.93
N ALA A 6 -2.66 13.85 -7.52
CA ALA A 6 -3.80 13.14 -8.10
C ALA A 6 -4.00 13.49 -9.58
N GLU A 7 -3.70 14.72 -9.99
CA GLU A 7 -3.75 15.20 -11.37
C GLU A 7 -2.69 14.52 -12.25
N ASP A 8 -1.49 14.29 -11.70
CA ASP A 8 -0.44 13.54 -12.38
C ASP A 8 -0.88 12.09 -12.60
N PHE A 9 -1.43 11.46 -11.56
CA PHE A 9 -1.99 10.12 -11.66
C PHE A 9 -3.09 10.05 -12.73
N GLN A 10 -4.05 10.98 -12.72
CA GLN A 10 -5.12 11.00 -13.72
C GLN A 10 -4.57 11.06 -15.15
N ARG A 11 -3.65 12.00 -15.41
CA ARG A 11 -3.03 12.17 -16.72
C ARG A 11 -2.35 10.88 -17.18
N ASP A 12 -1.54 10.28 -16.33
CA ASP A 12 -0.73 9.12 -16.69
C ASP A 12 -1.57 7.84 -16.78
N ALA A 13 -2.56 7.67 -15.89
CA ALA A 13 -3.51 6.57 -15.94
C ALA A 13 -4.37 6.61 -17.22
N ILE A 14 -4.90 7.78 -17.60
CA ILE A 14 -5.70 7.94 -18.83
C ILE A 14 -4.86 7.58 -20.06
N ARG A 15 -3.59 8.02 -20.10
CA ARG A 15 -2.68 7.68 -21.20
C ARG A 15 -2.45 6.17 -21.29
N ALA A 16 -2.17 5.52 -20.15
CA ALA A 16 -1.94 4.08 -20.08
C ALA A 16 -3.19 3.29 -20.50
N VAL A 17 -4.35 3.63 -19.93
CA VAL A 17 -5.65 3.02 -20.25
C VAL A 17 -5.95 3.12 -21.74
N LYS A 18 -5.80 4.32 -22.34
CA LYS A 18 -6.01 4.53 -23.77
C LYS A 18 -5.10 3.62 -24.60
N SER A 19 -3.81 3.57 -24.29
CA SER A 19 -2.86 2.75 -25.06
C SER A 19 -3.12 1.25 -24.92
N ILE A 20 -3.62 0.77 -23.78
CA ILE A 20 -3.99 -0.64 -23.58
C ILE A 20 -5.24 -0.98 -24.39
N VAL A 21 -6.25 -0.10 -24.36
CA VAL A 21 -7.50 -0.30 -25.13
C VAL A 21 -7.25 -0.27 -26.64
N GLU A 22 -6.36 0.60 -27.13
CA GLU A 22 -5.95 0.64 -28.55
C GLU A 22 -5.29 -0.65 -29.06
N ARG A 23 -4.87 -1.54 -28.15
CA ARG A 23 -4.29 -2.86 -28.46
C ARG A 23 -5.29 -3.99 -28.25
N ASP A 24 -6.59 -3.68 -28.14
CA ASP A 24 -7.68 -4.61 -27.85
C ASP A 24 -7.47 -5.42 -26.55
N ARG A 25 -6.94 -4.76 -25.51
CA ARG A 25 -6.71 -5.36 -24.19
C ARG A 25 -7.53 -4.66 -23.11
N VAL A 26 -7.79 -5.39 -22.01
CA VAL A 26 -8.49 -4.86 -20.84
C VAL A 26 -7.48 -4.20 -19.89
N PRO A 27 -7.62 -2.89 -19.60
CA PRO A 27 -6.78 -2.20 -18.64
C PRO A 27 -7.16 -2.57 -17.20
N ILE A 28 -6.17 -2.90 -16.38
CA ILE A 28 -6.33 -3.18 -14.95
C ILE A 28 -5.54 -2.14 -14.16
N ILE A 29 -6.24 -1.43 -13.27
CA ILE A 29 -5.64 -0.48 -12.33
C ILE A 29 -5.61 -1.15 -10.96
N ALA A 30 -4.40 -1.42 -10.44
CA ALA A 30 -4.21 -2.06 -9.14
C ALA A 30 -3.43 -1.12 -8.19
N GLY A 31 -3.92 -0.95 -6.96
CA GLY A 31 -3.22 -0.17 -5.95
C GLY A 31 -4.08 0.20 -4.73
N GLY A 32 -3.42 0.56 -3.63
CA GLY A 32 -4.06 0.93 -2.35
C GLY A 32 -4.34 2.43 -2.16
N SER A 33 -3.93 3.27 -3.12
CA SER A 33 -4.11 4.73 -3.05
C SER A 33 -5.52 5.14 -3.49
N ASN A 34 -6.50 4.89 -2.63
CA ASN A 34 -7.91 5.16 -2.92
C ASN A 34 -8.22 6.62 -3.30
N SER A 35 -7.42 7.60 -2.88
CA SER A 35 -7.55 8.99 -3.35
C SER A 35 -7.30 9.16 -4.85
N TYR A 36 -6.36 8.41 -5.41
CA TYR A 36 -6.04 8.46 -6.85
C TYR A 36 -7.12 7.77 -7.68
N ILE A 37 -7.62 6.62 -7.21
CA ILE A 37 -8.75 5.94 -7.85
C ILE A 37 -10.01 6.82 -7.80
N GLU A 38 -10.30 7.42 -6.64
CA GLU A 38 -11.42 8.34 -6.50
C GLU A 38 -11.28 9.57 -7.41
N ALA A 39 -10.10 10.17 -7.48
CA ALA A 39 -9.86 11.28 -8.40
C ALA A 39 -10.10 10.86 -9.86
N LEU A 40 -9.58 9.71 -10.30
CA LEU A 40 -9.74 9.24 -11.66
C LEU A 40 -11.21 8.92 -12.00
N VAL A 41 -11.90 8.20 -11.12
CA VAL A 41 -13.24 7.67 -11.40
C VAL A 41 -14.35 8.69 -11.14
N ASN A 42 -14.25 9.46 -10.05
CA ASN A 42 -15.31 10.40 -9.66
C ASN A 42 -15.09 11.81 -10.21
N ASN A 43 -13.84 12.27 -10.28
CA ASN A 43 -13.55 13.67 -10.59
C ASN A 43 -13.20 13.89 -12.08
N CYS A 44 -12.77 12.86 -12.81
CA CYS A 44 -12.52 12.96 -14.24
C CYS A 44 -13.77 12.60 -15.07
N VAL A 45 -14.52 13.62 -15.50
CA VAL A 45 -15.74 13.45 -16.30
C VAL A 45 -15.47 12.65 -17.58
N ASP A 46 -14.40 13.00 -18.28
CA ASP A 46 -13.99 12.35 -19.53
C ASP A 46 -13.71 10.86 -19.36
N PHE A 47 -13.09 10.47 -18.26
CA PHE A 47 -12.82 9.07 -17.97
C PHE A 47 -14.13 8.32 -17.70
N ARG A 48 -15.00 8.89 -16.86
CA ARG A 48 -16.29 8.28 -16.49
C ARG A 48 -17.24 8.11 -17.66
N LEU A 49 -17.21 9.01 -18.65
CA LEU A 49 -18.05 8.91 -19.85
C LEU A 49 -17.53 7.87 -20.87
N ARG A 50 -16.22 7.60 -20.87
CA ARG A 50 -15.58 6.72 -21.85
C ARG A 50 -15.47 5.27 -21.39
N TYR A 51 -15.34 5.04 -20.09
CA TYR A 51 -15.04 3.72 -19.55
C TYR A 51 -16.08 3.27 -18.54
N ASN A 52 -16.53 2.03 -18.68
CA ASN A 52 -17.32 1.35 -17.67
C ASN A 52 -16.37 0.59 -16.74
N CYS A 53 -16.34 0.95 -15.46
CA CYS A 53 -15.42 0.38 -14.48
C CYS A 53 -16.09 -0.76 -13.70
N CYS A 54 -15.41 -1.90 -13.62
CA CYS A 54 -15.69 -2.97 -12.66
C CYS A 54 -14.66 -2.86 -11.53
N PHE A 55 -15.10 -2.81 -10.28
CA PHE A 55 -14.24 -2.72 -9.11
C PHE A 55 -14.20 -4.08 -8.41
N LEU A 56 -12.99 -4.63 -8.26
CA LEU A 56 -12.75 -5.81 -7.46
C LEU A 56 -12.09 -5.38 -6.15
N TRP A 57 -12.73 -5.68 -5.03
CA TRP A 57 -12.22 -5.42 -3.70
C TRP A 57 -11.85 -6.74 -3.03
N VAL A 58 -10.54 -7.03 -2.97
CA VAL A 58 -10.00 -8.13 -2.17
C VAL A 58 -9.99 -7.70 -0.71
N ASP A 59 -10.90 -8.28 0.07
CA ASP A 59 -11.13 -8.00 1.48
C ASP A 59 -10.52 -9.09 2.36
N VAL A 60 -10.03 -8.72 3.53
CA VAL A 60 -9.46 -9.65 4.52
C VAL A 60 -9.88 -9.17 5.90
N ASP A 61 -10.31 -10.10 6.75
CA ASP A 61 -10.69 -9.79 8.12
C ASP A 61 -9.55 -9.07 8.86
N LYS A 62 -9.93 -7.99 9.54
CA LYS A 62 -8.97 -7.04 10.14
C LYS A 62 -7.93 -7.70 11.07
N PRO A 63 -8.29 -8.61 12.00
CA PRO A 63 -7.29 -9.25 12.86
C PRO A 63 -6.28 -10.09 12.08
N VAL A 64 -6.75 -10.81 11.06
CA VAL A 64 -5.92 -11.64 10.17
C VAL A 64 -4.97 -10.76 9.36
N LEU A 65 -5.51 -9.68 8.77
CA LEU A 65 -4.72 -8.71 8.01
C LEU A 65 -3.64 -8.04 8.87
N HIS A 66 -3.95 -7.67 10.12
CA HIS A 66 -2.98 -7.04 11.03
C HIS A 66 -1.82 -7.98 11.39
N SER A 67 -2.09 -9.26 11.62
CA SER A 67 -1.05 -10.26 11.83
C SER A 67 -0.14 -10.37 10.59
N PHE A 68 -0.75 -10.56 9.42
CA PHE A 68 -0.01 -10.72 8.17
C PHE A 68 0.83 -9.49 7.82
N VAL A 69 0.27 -8.30 7.98
CA VAL A 69 0.99 -7.04 7.73
C VAL A 69 2.18 -6.89 8.66
N SER A 70 2.05 -7.29 9.92
CA SER A 70 3.14 -7.25 10.90
C SER A 70 4.26 -8.24 10.54
N GLU A 71 3.91 -9.48 10.20
CA GLU A 71 4.87 -10.50 9.74
C GLU A 71 5.56 -10.10 8.43
N ARG A 72 4.84 -9.41 7.53
CA ARG A 72 5.42 -8.89 6.29
C ARG A 72 6.51 -7.86 6.57
N VAL A 73 6.36 -7.03 7.60
CA VAL A 73 7.42 -6.07 7.99
C VAL A 73 8.67 -6.81 8.47
N ASP A 74 8.53 -7.89 9.23
CA ASP A 74 9.68 -8.71 9.63
C ASP A 74 10.44 -9.23 8.41
N LYS A 75 9.73 -9.81 7.44
CA LYS A 75 10.32 -10.26 6.18
C LYS A 75 10.95 -9.11 5.39
N MET A 76 10.36 -7.92 5.39
CA MET A 76 10.94 -6.75 4.73
C MET A 76 12.27 -6.34 5.38
N VAL A 77 12.37 -6.40 6.71
CA VAL A 77 13.62 -6.13 7.43
C VAL A 77 14.68 -7.17 7.06
N GLU A 78 14.34 -8.45 7.05
CA GLU A 78 15.22 -9.54 6.61
C GLU A 78 15.69 -9.36 5.16
N MET A 79 14.84 -8.81 4.30
CA MET A 79 15.14 -8.50 2.90
C MET A 79 15.90 -7.19 2.69
N GLY A 80 16.27 -6.47 3.75
CA GLY A 80 17.11 -5.27 3.66
C GLY A 80 16.35 -3.94 3.62
N LEU A 81 15.13 -3.85 4.15
CA LEU A 81 14.38 -2.59 4.29
C LEU A 81 15.21 -1.48 4.94
N VAL A 82 15.99 -1.81 5.98
CA VAL A 82 16.81 -0.82 6.69
C VAL A 82 17.90 -0.27 5.77
N ASP A 83 18.50 -1.13 4.93
CA ASP A 83 19.53 -0.74 3.97
C ASP A 83 18.96 0.16 2.87
N GLU A 84 17.74 -0.14 2.40
CA GLU A 84 17.05 0.71 1.43
C GLU A 84 16.79 2.11 1.98
N VAL A 85 16.28 2.21 3.21
CA VAL A 85 16.01 3.49 3.86
C VAL A 85 17.30 4.25 4.14
N ARG A 86 18.37 3.55 4.55
CA ARG A 86 19.69 4.15 4.75
C ARG A 86 20.25 4.81 3.49
N ARG A 87 19.99 4.27 2.29
CA ARG A 87 20.44 4.85 1.01
C ARG A 87 19.81 6.20 0.67
N ILE A 88 18.60 6.45 1.17
CA ILE A 88 17.86 7.71 0.93
C ILE A 88 17.85 8.65 2.14
N PHE A 89 18.49 8.21 3.24
CA PHE A 89 18.60 8.99 4.46
C PHE A 89 19.45 10.24 4.24
N ASP A 90 18.95 11.36 4.73
CA ASP A 90 19.59 12.66 4.63
C ASP A 90 19.70 13.26 6.03
N PRO A 91 20.87 13.24 6.67
CA PRO A 91 21.03 13.72 8.04
C PRO A 91 20.81 15.23 8.16
N SER A 92 20.93 15.97 7.05
CA SER A 92 20.74 17.43 7.02
C SER A 92 19.27 17.85 6.97
N SER A 93 18.37 16.91 6.70
CA SER A 93 16.94 17.14 6.61
C SER A 93 16.19 16.32 7.66
N SER A 94 15.13 16.91 8.21
CA SER A 94 14.13 16.20 9.02
C SER A 94 12.72 16.38 8.45
N ASP A 95 12.63 16.89 7.23
CA ASP A 95 11.36 17.02 6.52
C ASP A 95 10.98 15.71 5.83
N TYR A 96 9.94 15.09 6.37
CA TYR A 96 9.32 13.85 5.89
C TYR A 96 7.91 14.08 5.30
N SER A 97 7.56 15.34 5.00
CA SER A 97 6.21 15.71 4.56
C SER A 97 5.97 15.55 3.05
N ALA A 98 7.02 15.31 2.26
CA ALA A 98 6.97 15.33 0.81
C ALA A 98 7.57 14.07 0.13
N GLY A 99 6.99 13.72 -1.01
CA GLY A 99 7.44 12.69 -1.93
C GLY A 99 7.60 11.33 -1.29
N ILE A 100 8.67 10.65 -1.67
CA ILE A 100 9.06 9.32 -1.16
C ILE A 100 9.40 9.34 0.33
N ARG A 101 9.75 10.50 0.90
CA ARG A 101 10.11 10.63 2.32
C ARG A 101 8.92 10.39 3.27
N ARG A 102 7.68 10.43 2.76
CA ARG A 102 6.47 10.04 3.51
C ARG A 102 6.28 8.54 3.65
N ALA A 103 7.04 7.72 2.93
CA ALA A 103 6.82 6.27 2.93
C ALA A 103 7.02 5.69 4.34
N ILE A 104 6.09 4.84 4.78
CA ILE A 104 6.19 4.15 6.07
C ILE A 104 7.50 3.35 6.09
N GLY A 105 8.28 3.54 7.14
CA GLY A 105 9.66 3.05 7.24
C GLY A 105 10.67 4.19 7.29
N VAL A 106 10.47 5.23 6.47
CA VAL A 106 11.44 6.32 6.34
C VAL A 106 11.43 7.22 7.58
N PRO A 107 10.30 7.81 8.00
CA PRO A 107 10.26 8.61 9.22
C PRO A 107 10.53 7.78 10.48
N GLU A 108 10.06 6.52 10.51
CA GLU A 108 10.21 5.64 11.67
C GLU A 108 11.66 5.26 11.96
N LEU A 109 12.51 5.15 10.94
CA LEU A 109 13.93 4.80 11.08
C LEU A 109 14.85 6.01 11.29
N ASP A 110 14.37 7.25 11.18
CA ASP A 110 15.20 8.45 11.29
C ASP A 110 16.03 8.49 12.58
N GLU A 111 15.38 8.21 13.72
CA GLU A 111 16.03 8.24 15.04
C GLU A 111 17.15 7.19 15.15
N PHE A 112 16.89 5.98 14.65
CA PHE A 112 17.87 4.90 14.58
C PHE A 112 19.07 5.29 13.70
N LEU A 113 18.82 5.82 12.50
CA LEU A 113 19.86 6.18 11.54
C LEU A 113 20.73 7.35 12.03
N ARG A 114 20.13 8.30 12.75
CA ARG A 114 20.90 9.37 13.42
C ARG A 114 21.78 8.82 14.52
N ALA A 115 21.27 7.91 15.36
CA ALA A 115 22.05 7.29 16.42
C ALA A 115 23.21 6.44 15.85
N GLU A 116 22.96 5.72 14.76
CA GLU A 116 23.98 4.97 14.02
C GLU A 116 25.07 5.90 13.48
N LEU A 117 24.69 7.01 12.83
CA LEU A 117 25.63 8.01 12.31
C LEU A 117 26.48 8.67 13.41
N LEU A 118 25.89 8.88 14.59
CA LEU A 118 26.56 9.48 15.75
C LEU A 118 27.37 8.46 16.57
N ASN A 119 27.44 7.20 16.14
CA ASN A 119 28.15 6.11 16.83
C ASN A 119 27.69 5.90 18.29
N TYR A 120 26.38 5.94 18.52
CA TYR A 120 25.80 5.62 19.83
C TYR A 120 26.13 4.16 20.24
N PRO A 121 26.11 3.84 21.55
CA PRO A 121 26.39 2.48 22.02
C PRO A 121 25.49 1.44 21.35
N ALA A 122 26.05 0.28 21.01
CA ALA A 122 25.35 -0.80 20.30
C ALA A 122 24.00 -1.17 20.94
N GLU A 123 23.95 -1.30 22.27
CA GLU A 123 22.71 -1.59 23.01
C GLU A 123 21.62 -0.52 22.82
N THR A 124 22.02 0.76 22.71
CA THR A 124 21.07 1.85 22.50
C THR A 124 20.55 1.83 21.06
N THR A 125 21.46 1.65 20.11
CA THR A 125 21.15 1.57 18.67
C THR A 125 20.23 0.38 18.36
N GLU A 126 20.45 -0.77 18.99
CA GLU A 126 19.60 -1.96 18.86
C GLU A 126 18.17 -1.70 19.37
N LYS A 127 18.02 -1.10 20.56
CA LYS A 127 16.70 -0.73 21.11
C LYS A 127 15.96 0.29 20.23
N LEU A 128 16.69 1.24 19.64
CA LEU A 128 16.10 2.21 18.70
C LEU A 128 15.62 1.51 17.42
N LEU A 129 16.37 0.53 16.91
CA LEU A 129 15.96 -0.26 15.75
C LEU A 129 14.70 -1.07 16.04
N GLU A 130 14.65 -1.79 17.16
CA GLU A 130 13.46 -2.54 17.58
C GLU A 130 12.22 -1.63 17.69
N THR A 131 12.41 -0.45 18.29
CA THR A 131 11.36 0.55 18.44
C THR A 131 10.89 1.06 17.07
N ALA A 132 11.80 1.34 16.15
CA ALA A 132 11.49 1.76 14.79
C ALA A 132 10.70 0.68 14.04
N ILE A 133 11.13 -0.58 14.09
CA ILE A 133 10.44 -1.71 13.45
C ILE A 133 9.02 -1.86 14.02
N LYS A 134 8.86 -1.73 15.33
CA LYS A 134 7.53 -1.74 15.97
C LYS A 134 6.64 -0.61 15.45
N LYS A 135 7.16 0.62 15.36
CA LYS A 135 6.42 1.77 14.79
C LYS A 135 6.02 1.51 13.33
N ILE A 136 6.88 0.88 12.53
CA ILE A 136 6.57 0.51 11.14
C ILE A 136 5.39 -0.46 11.09
N LYS A 137 5.37 -1.49 11.94
CA LYS A 137 4.24 -2.42 12.06
C LYS A 137 2.94 -1.69 12.41
N ASP A 138 2.99 -0.85 13.45
CA ASP A 138 1.84 -0.07 13.92
C ASP A 138 1.31 0.87 12.81
N SER A 139 2.20 1.62 12.15
CA SER A 139 1.87 2.51 11.03
C SER A 139 1.23 1.75 9.85
N ASN A 140 1.74 0.58 9.49
CA ASN A 140 1.14 -0.23 8.42
C ASN A 140 -0.26 -0.75 8.80
N CYS A 141 -0.47 -1.21 10.04
CA CYS A 141 -1.79 -1.62 10.53
C CYS A 141 -2.80 -0.47 10.57
N LEU A 142 -2.34 0.74 10.92
CA LEU A 142 -3.14 1.96 10.85
C LEU A 142 -3.48 2.32 9.41
N LEU A 143 -2.53 2.24 8.47
CA LEU A 143 -2.78 2.49 7.06
C LEU A 143 -3.80 1.50 6.49
N ALA A 144 -3.66 0.20 6.76
CA ALA A 144 -4.61 -0.82 6.35
C ALA A 144 -6.03 -0.51 6.88
N SER A 145 -6.13 -0.09 8.14
CA SER A 145 -7.42 0.31 8.75
C SER A 145 -8.03 1.53 8.06
N ARG A 146 -7.22 2.53 7.68
CA ARG A 146 -7.68 3.73 6.97
C ARG A 146 -8.12 3.40 5.54
N GLN A 147 -7.38 2.55 4.85
CA GLN A 147 -7.74 2.06 3.51
C GLN A 147 -9.07 1.32 3.55
N TYR A 148 -9.25 0.39 4.49
CA TYR A 148 -10.50 -0.32 4.70
C TYR A 148 -11.68 0.64 4.91
N GLN A 149 -11.56 1.61 5.83
CA GLN A 149 -12.59 2.61 6.07
C GLN A 149 -12.93 3.43 4.82
N LYS A 150 -11.92 3.75 3.99
CA LYS A 150 -12.15 4.50 2.75
C LYS A 150 -12.84 3.63 1.68
N ILE A 151 -12.41 2.39 1.49
CA ILE A 151 -13.06 1.43 0.58
C ILE A 151 -14.50 1.18 1.00
N GLN A 152 -14.79 1.02 2.30
CA GLN A 152 -16.16 0.88 2.79
C GLN A 152 -17.06 2.08 2.46
N ARG A 153 -16.52 3.31 2.47
CA ARG A 153 -17.27 4.49 2.03
C ARG A 153 -17.55 4.44 0.53
N LEU A 154 -16.55 4.09 -0.27
CA LEU A 154 -16.68 3.96 -1.72
C LEU A 154 -17.65 2.83 -2.10
N TYR A 155 -17.62 1.70 -1.40
CA TYR A 155 -18.54 0.57 -1.59
C TYR A 155 -20.00 1.00 -1.40
N LYS A 156 -20.29 1.86 -0.43
CA LYS A 156 -21.64 2.42 -0.23
C LYS A 156 -22.08 3.32 -1.41
N GLN A 157 -21.14 3.99 -2.07
CA GLN A 157 -21.41 4.89 -3.20
C GLN A 157 -21.51 4.13 -4.53
N TRP A 158 -20.64 3.16 -4.76
CA TRP A 158 -20.47 2.44 -6.03
C TRP A 158 -21.13 1.05 -6.04
N LYS A 159 -22.05 0.79 -5.11
CA LYS A 159 -22.58 -0.51 -4.69
C LYS A 159 -22.88 -1.53 -5.80
N TRP A 160 -23.25 -1.10 -7.00
CA TRP A 160 -23.60 -1.98 -8.12
C TRP A 160 -22.41 -2.43 -8.98
N ASN A 161 -21.28 -1.72 -8.90
CA ASN A 161 -20.08 -1.97 -9.73
C ASN A 161 -18.89 -2.46 -8.91
N MET A 162 -19.05 -2.68 -7.59
CA MET A 162 -17.98 -3.14 -6.70
C MET A 162 -18.29 -4.52 -6.14
N HIS A 163 -17.43 -5.48 -6.49
CA HIS A 163 -17.52 -6.87 -6.09
C HIS A 163 -16.49 -7.15 -4.99
N ARG A 164 -16.97 -7.59 -3.83
CA ARG A 164 -16.12 -7.94 -2.69
C ARG A 164 -15.73 -9.41 -2.79
N LEU A 165 -14.43 -9.67 -2.76
CA LEU A 165 -13.81 -10.99 -2.76
C LEU A 165 -13.17 -11.21 -1.39
N ASP A 166 -13.70 -12.15 -0.60
CA ASP A 166 -13.22 -12.41 0.75
C ASP A 166 -12.01 -13.37 0.70
N ALA A 167 -10.82 -12.82 0.89
CA ALA A 167 -9.57 -13.56 0.90
C ALA A 167 -9.16 -14.03 2.30
N THR A 168 -9.98 -13.88 3.34
CA THR A 168 -9.59 -14.20 4.72
C THR A 168 -9.06 -15.62 4.87
N GLU A 169 -9.74 -16.61 4.29
CA GLU A 169 -9.32 -18.01 4.30
C GLU A 169 -7.95 -18.25 3.65
N VAL A 170 -7.60 -17.46 2.64
CA VAL A 170 -6.28 -17.53 1.98
C VAL A 170 -5.17 -17.19 2.97
N PHE A 171 -5.40 -16.18 3.81
CA PHE A 171 -4.42 -15.70 4.78
C PHE A 171 -4.34 -16.56 6.05
N LEU A 172 -5.35 -17.41 6.31
CA LEU A 172 -5.35 -18.35 7.43
C LEU A 172 -4.63 -19.67 7.10
N ARG A 173 -4.47 -19.99 5.82
CA ARG A 173 -3.87 -21.24 5.33
C ARG A 173 -2.41 -21.04 4.91
N ARG A 174 -1.70 -22.14 4.63
CA ARG A 174 -0.30 -22.11 4.18
C ARG A 174 -0.07 -23.12 3.06
N GLY A 175 0.89 -22.81 2.19
CA GLY A 175 1.26 -23.70 1.08
C GLY A 175 0.09 -23.94 0.13
N GLU A 176 -0.03 -25.18 -0.34
CA GLU A 176 -1.05 -25.60 -1.31
C GLU A 176 -2.49 -25.31 -0.84
N GLU A 177 -2.77 -25.42 0.46
CA GLU A 177 -4.10 -25.10 1.01
C GLU A 177 -4.50 -23.63 0.85
N ALA A 178 -3.51 -22.72 0.84
CA ALA A 178 -3.73 -21.30 0.59
C ALA A 178 -3.98 -21.03 -0.90
N ASP A 179 -3.25 -21.71 -1.78
CA ASP A 179 -3.43 -21.62 -3.22
C ASP A 179 -4.82 -22.13 -3.64
N ASP A 180 -5.26 -23.25 -3.08
CA ASP A 180 -6.61 -23.80 -3.28
C ASP A 180 -7.70 -22.84 -2.79
N ALA A 181 -7.48 -22.21 -1.62
CA ALA A 181 -8.41 -21.22 -1.09
C ALA A 181 -8.45 -19.95 -1.96
N TRP A 182 -7.31 -19.53 -2.52
CA TRP A 182 -7.25 -18.40 -3.45
C TRP A 182 -8.05 -18.69 -4.71
N GLU A 183 -7.86 -19.87 -5.29
CA GLU A 183 -8.58 -20.29 -6.49
C GLU A 183 -10.09 -20.31 -6.26
N ASP A 184 -10.55 -20.87 -5.13
CA ASP A 184 -11.99 -20.96 -4.82
C ASP A 184 -12.64 -19.63 -4.42
N LYS A 185 -11.94 -18.81 -3.60
CA LYS A 185 -12.54 -17.61 -2.98
C LYS A 185 -12.26 -16.30 -3.71
N VAL A 186 -11.20 -16.23 -4.52
CA VAL A 186 -10.73 -14.98 -5.12
C VAL A 186 -10.59 -15.06 -6.62
N ALA A 187 -9.97 -16.11 -7.18
CA ALA A 187 -9.66 -16.16 -8.61
C ALA A 187 -10.84 -16.61 -9.48
N ARG A 188 -11.63 -17.59 -9.00
CA ARG A 188 -12.77 -18.14 -9.74
C ARG A 188 -14.02 -17.24 -9.72
N PRO A 189 -14.45 -16.66 -8.58
CA PRO A 189 -15.63 -15.78 -8.54
C PRO A 189 -15.45 -14.50 -9.35
#